data_AF-A0A4Z0BKI6-F1
#
_entry.id   AF-A0A4Z0BKI6-F1
#
_cell.length_a   1.000
_cell.length_b   1.000
_cell.length_c   1.000
_cell.angle_alpha   90.00
_cell.angle_beta   90.00
_cell.angle_gamma   90.00
#
_symmetry.space_group_name_H-M   'P 1'
#
loop_
_entity.id
_entity.type
_entity.pdbx_description
1 polymer ?
#
loop_
_entity_poly.entity_id
_entity_poly.type
_entity_poly.pdbx_seq_one_letter_code
_entity_poly.pdbx_strand_id
1 'polypeptide(L)'
;MPNWRRTRSSASSSIATTWCRWRGSAEPGRARAPRFSRVAPRATLSAVRLAHAQHATAARACATKSLGIALAMPGPRNAEPQPTWGTSEMHKMRRALLAVLAVTATQFAIAQQEPIVIGASIPMSGGVSTFGQHSRWGSELAMEEANAAGGVLGRKVEIDYQDNRCNPAEAVKSVTQMIAQKKYVAIFDGLCSSAALAIMPLVERAEIPFVVANASATSIAEKSGVGGNKWTFKVNPTDASMLDALVAWLDKEGKAKNIAFLGEDTDFGRAGSTGLEEALKKRGHKLAMTDFYQKGTADFSSVLAKIKARKPAALALYAIDADFQNMMRQWNGMGGGVPLTGRVLVDQVPKEIMSTGVLDGTTAVQPYDVNIDTPANKAFVEAYKKKSGGTAPIMVGFESYEATRILLDAIKRAGSTQPAAIRDALAKTKYDSILGTTLEFDKNNLIHNNAVILGVRDGKVVVLGFSKT
;
A
#
# COMPACT_ATOMS: atom_id res chain seq x y z
N MET A 1 5.55 53.21 -57.11
CA MET A 1 5.56 54.57 -56.51
C MET A 1 4.12 55.06 -56.42
N PRO A 2 3.79 56.05 -55.57
CA PRO A 2 4.55 56.63 -54.44
C PRO A 2 4.20 55.94 -53.10
N ASN A 3 4.92 56.01 -51.97
CA ASN A 3 5.96 56.91 -51.37
C ASN A 3 5.49 58.14 -50.57
N TRP A 4 5.59 58.04 -49.23
CA TRP A 4 6.17 59.01 -48.26
C TRP A 4 6.72 58.17 -47.08
N ARG A 5 7.95 58.21 -46.53
CA ARG A 5 8.96 59.26 -46.17
C ARG A 5 8.50 60.12 -44.96
N ARG A 6 9.27 60.53 -43.92
CA ARG A 6 10.73 60.64 -43.56
C ARG A 6 10.82 60.79 -41.99
N THR A 7 11.87 60.61 -41.16
CA THR A 7 13.23 59.95 -41.20
C THR A 7 13.86 59.81 -39.78
N ARG A 8 14.52 58.68 -39.49
CA ARG A 8 15.82 58.45 -38.78
C ARG A 8 16.37 59.39 -37.66
N SER A 9 16.84 58.77 -36.56
CA SER A 9 18.18 58.94 -35.92
C SER A 9 18.38 57.78 -34.90
N SER A 10 19.44 56.98 -34.74
CA SER A 10 20.87 56.92 -35.11
C SER A 10 21.89 57.34 -34.03
N ALA A 11 22.40 56.35 -33.28
CA ALA A 11 23.68 56.41 -32.56
C ALA A 11 24.27 54.99 -32.43
N SER A 12 25.57 54.83 -32.67
CA SER A 12 26.29 53.55 -32.58
C SER A 12 27.80 53.78 -32.48
N SER A 13 28.47 53.14 -31.51
CA SER A 13 29.93 53.17 -31.41
C SER A 13 30.47 51.91 -30.71
N SER A 14 31.35 51.20 -31.42
CA SER A 14 32.18 50.11 -30.87
C SER A 14 33.57 50.63 -30.54
N ILE A 15 34.20 50.14 -29.48
CA ILE A 15 35.65 50.26 -29.25
C ILE A 15 36.21 48.84 -29.02
N ALA A 16 37.45 48.62 -29.45
CA ALA A 16 38.01 47.29 -29.71
C ALA A 16 39.03 46.81 -28.65
N THR A 17 39.44 45.56 -28.84
CA THR A 17 40.41 44.78 -28.06
C THR A 17 41.79 45.42 -27.93
N THR A 18 42.41 45.29 -26.75
CA THR A 18 43.87 45.34 -26.59
C THR A 18 44.34 44.16 -25.73
N TRP A 19 45.51 43.61 -26.04
CA TRP A 19 46.10 42.46 -25.36
C TRP A 19 46.78 42.85 -24.03
N CYS A 20 46.87 41.89 -23.10
CA CYS A 20 48.07 41.75 -22.29
C CYS A 20 48.44 40.26 -22.16
N ARG A 21 49.73 39.94 -22.22
CA ARG A 21 50.27 38.58 -22.29
C ARG A 21 51.48 38.47 -21.38
N TRP A 22 51.45 37.58 -20.40
CA TRP A 22 52.63 37.23 -19.61
C TRP A 22 52.84 35.72 -19.61
N ARG A 23 54.10 35.30 -19.58
CA ARG A 23 54.52 33.89 -19.56
C ARG A 23 54.85 33.49 -18.12
N GLY A 24 54.45 32.29 -17.72
CA GLY A 24 54.92 31.63 -16.51
C GLY A 24 54.86 30.11 -16.73
N SER A 25 56.01 29.45 -16.77
CA SER A 25 56.14 28.06 -17.24
C SER A 25 56.65 27.13 -16.15
N ALA A 26 55.93 26.03 -15.91
CA ALA A 26 56.47 24.80 -15.33
C ALA A 26 55.53 23.62 -15.64
N GLU A 27 56.09 22.43 -15.87
CA GLU A 27 55.37 21.16 -16.08
C GLU A 27 55.46 20.23 -14.84
N PRO A 28 54.70 19.12 -14.76
CA PRO A 28 54.24 18.57 -13.48
C PRO A 28 55.18 17.57 -12.79
N GLY A 29 55.19 17.60 -11.45
CA GLY A 29 55.84 16.60 -10.58
C GLY A 29 54.84 15.67 -9.89
N ARG A 30 55.12 14.36 -9.88
CA ARG A 30 54.40 13.34 -9.09
C ARG A 30 55.02 13.20 -7.69
N ALA A 31 54.22 12.97 -6.63
CA ALA A 31 54.47 11.88 -5.66
C ALA A 31 53.46 11.79 -4.48
N ARG A 32 52.96 10.56 -4.27
CA ARG A 32 52.77 9.78 -3.02
C ARG A 32 52.45 10.48 -1.67
N ALA A 33 51.48 9.89 -0.97
CA ALA A 33 51.20 10.09 0.46
C ALA A 33 52.16 9.31 1.40
N PRO A 34 52.23 9.67 2.70
CA PRO A 34 52.79 8.82 3.75
C PRO A 34 51.71 8.24 4.72
N ARG A 35 51.97 7.03 5.24
CA ARG A 35 51.39 6.49 6.48
C ARG A 35 52.51 6.41 7.54
N PHE A 36 52.29 6.92 8.75
CA PHE A 36 52.88 6.49 10.05
C PHE A 36 52.06 7.25 11.13
N SER A 37 51.39 6.72 12.16
CA SER A 37 51.48 5.54 13.05
C SER A 37 52.20 5.79 14.38
N ARG A 38 51.47 5.63 15.51
CA ARG A 38 51.92 5.70 16.92
C ARG A 38 52.45 7.11 17.31
N VAL A 39 52.39 7.60 18.55
CA VAL A 39 52.40 7.01 19.91
C VAL A 39 51.45 7.82 20.83
N ALA A 40 51.00 7.26 21.95
CA ALA A 40 50.33 8.00 23.04
C ALA A 40 51.15 7.96 24.34
N PRO A 41 50.99 8.96 25.23
CA PRO A 41 51.14 8.73 26.66
C PRO A 41 49.90 9.18 27.48
N ARG A 42 49.72 8.54 28.64
CA ARG A 42 48.80 8.97 29.71
C ARG A 42 49.50 9.95 30.65
N ALA A 43 48.78 10.90 31.25
CA ALA A 43 49.03 11.35 32.63
C ALA A 43 47.82 12.08 33.25
N THR A 44 47.45 11.64 34.46
CA THR A 44 46.92 12.37 35.65
C THR A 44 46.27 13.77 35.49
N LEU A 45 45.04 14.04 35.95
CA LEU A 45 44.40 13.92 37.29
C LEU A 45 44.58 15.15 38.21
N SER A 46 43.49 15.46 38.93
CA SER A 46 43.36 16.41 40.05
C SER A 46 43.50 17.91 39.74
N ALA A 47 42.89 18.83 40.51
CA ALA A 47 41.66 18.76 41.31
C ALA A 47 41.24 20.18 41.75
N VAL A 48 39.94 20.44 41.88
CA VAL A 48 39.42 21.50 42.76
C VAL A 48 38.33 20.88 43.64
N ARG A 49 38.32 21.26 44.93
CA ARG A 49 37.50 20.71 46.01
C ARG A 49 36.75 21.86 46.71
N LEU A 50 35.99 21.50 47.76
CA LEU A 50 35.30 22.37 48.73
C LEU A 50 33.95 22.96 48.26
N ALA A 51 32.89 23.02 49.09
CA ALA A 51 32.72 22.43 50.42
C ALA A 51 31.27 22.39 50.98
N HIS A 52 30.98 21.31 51.74
CA HIS A 52 30.15 21.25 52.96
C HIS A 52 28.60 21.38 52.92
N ALA A 53 28.02 21.01 54.09
CA ALA A 53 26.65 21.27 54.59
C ALA A 53 25.45 20.40 54.09
N GLN A 54 25.40 19.17 54.60
CA GLN A 54 24.29 18.56 55.37
C GLN A 54 22.80 18.74 54.96
N HIS A 55 22.13 17.58 54.94
CA HIS A 55 20.69 17.27 55.01
C HIS A 55 19.65 18.37 55.31
N ALA A 56 18.63 18.47 54.44
CA ALA A 56 17.21 18.44 54.85
C ALA A 56 16.22 18.19 53.67
N THR A 57 15.22 17.34 53.90
CA THR A 57 13.90 17.29 53.23
C THR A 57 13.77 16.96 51.72
N ALA A 58 12.57 16.49 51.36
CA ALA A 58 12.09 16.01 50.04
C ALA A 58 12.80 14.74 49.49
N ALA A 59 12.12 13.67 49.06
CA ALA A 59 10.67 13.40 49.02
C ALA A 59 10.33 12.10 49.77
N ARG A 60 9.17 12.07 50.45
CA ARG A 60 8.62 10.86 51.09
C ARG A 60 7.84 10.00 50.10
N ALA A 61 7.73 8.71 50.41
CA ALA A 61 6.94 7.73 49.67
C ALA A 61 5.49 8.17 49.44
N CYS A 62 4.96 7.93 48.24
CA CYS A 62 3.52 7.92 48.00
C CYS A 62 2.95 6.58 48.48
N ALA A 63 2.70 6.47 49.77
CA ALA A 63 2.08 5.29 50.36
C ALA A 63 0.58 5.21 50.02
N THR A 64 0.10 3.97 49.96
CA THR A 64 -1.31 3.54 49.94
C THR A 64 -2.34 4.58 50.38
N LYS A 65 -3.25 5.00 49.47
CA LYS A 65 -4.51 5.64 49.85
C LYS A 65 -5.46 4.61 50.48
N SER A 66 -5.35 4.41 51.78
CA SER A 66 -6.41 3.80 52.58
C SER A 66 -7.59 4.77 52.67
N LEU A 67 -8.70 4.46 51.99
CA LEU A 67 -9.98 5.15 52.27
C LEU A 67 -10.48 4.67 53.63
N GLY A 68 -10.31 5.50 54.65
CA GLY A 68 -10.91 5.31 55.96
C GLY A 68 -12.42 5.54 55.93
N ILE A 69 -13.19 4.53 55.50
CA ILE A 69 -14.63 4.50 55.76
C ILE A 69 -14.81 4.05 57.22
N ALA A 70 -15.19 5.00 58.09
CA ALA A 70 -15.48 4.73 59.48
C ALA A 70 -16.80 3.94 59.60
N LEU A 71 -16.71 2.61 59.57
CA LEU A 71 -17.81 1.72 59.92
C LEU A 71 -18.11 1.84 61.43
N ALA A 72 -19.04 2.73 61.77
CA ALA A 72 -19.62 2.78 63.11
C ALA A 72 -20.26 1.42 63.43
N MET A 73 -19.79 0.76 64.49
CA MET A 73 -20.37 -0.51 64.94
C MET A 73 -21.82 -0.30 65.34
N PRO A 74 -22.79 -1.05 64.77
CA PRO A 74 -24.12 -1.12 65.33
C PRO A 74 -24.04 -1.77 66.72
N GLY A 75 -24.59 -1.12 67.74
CA GLY A 75 -24.87 -1.79 69.01
C GLY A 75 -25.80 -3.00 68.81
N PRO A 76 -25.85 -3.95 69.77
CA PRO A 76 -26.60 -5.19 69.61
C PRO A 76 -28.09 -4.91 69.37
N ARG A 77 -28.53 -5.11 68.12
CA ARG A 77 -29.96 -5.13 67.78
C ARG A 77 -30.50 -6.52 68.05
N ASN A 78 -31.76 -6.59 68.48
CA ASN A 78 -32.45 -7.83 68.76
C ASN A 78 -32.40 -8.78 67.54
N ALA A 79 -32.23 -10.07 67.79
CA ALA A 79 -32.11 -11.06 66.72
C ALA A 79 -33.44 -11.20 65.96
N GLU A 80 -33.49 -10.65 64.75
CA GLU A 80 -34.54 -10.95 63.79
C GLU A 80 -34.48 -12.45 63.40
N PRO A 81 -35.63 -13.13 63.23
CA PRO A 81 -35.65 -14.55 62.91
C PRO A 81 -34.99 -14.79 61.55
N GLN A 82 -33.97 -15.67 61.54
CA GLN A 82 -33.27 -16.05 60.31
C GLN A 82 -34.28 -16.66 59.31
N PRO A 83 -34.33 -16.19 58.05
CA PRO A 83 -35.23 -16.75 57.05
C PRO A 83 -34.88 -18.21 56.80
N THR A 84 -35.80 -19.12 57.15
CA THR A 84 -35.66 -20.56 57.00
C THR A 84 -35.89 -20.98 55.54
N TRP A 85 -34.93 -20.63 54.67
CA TRP A 85 -34.95 -21.00 53.26
C TRP A 85 -35.09 -22.52 53.09
N GLY A 86 -36.28 -22.95 52.65
CA GLY A 86 -36.56 -24.37 52.38
C GLY A 86 -35.51 -24.95 51.44
N THR A 87 -35.09 -26.20 51.70
CA THR A 87 -33.94 -26.83 51.04
C THR A 87 -34.02 -26.81 49.51
N SER A 88 -35.24 -26.81 48.95
CA SER A 88 -35.53 -26.56 47.53
C SER A 88 -34.83 -25.30 46.98
N GLU A 89 -35.01 -24.13 47.62
CA GLU A 89 -34.55 -22.86 47.05
C GLU A 89 -33.03 -22.72 47.13
N MET A 90 -32.41 -23.23 48.19
CA MET A 90 -30.95 -23.33 48.28
C MET A 90 -30.35 -24.20 47.16
N HIS A 91 -31.03 -25.27 46.74
CA HIS A 91 -30.58 -26.09 45.61
C HIS A 91 -30.77 -25.38 44.26
N LYS A 92 -31.86 -24.61 44.08
CA LYS A 92 -32.04 -23.78 42.88
C LYS A 92 -30.97 -22.69 42.79
N MET A 93 -30.73 -21.95 43.87
CA MET A 93 -29.68 -20.92 43.91
C MET A 93 -28.30 -21.50 43.68
N ARG A 94 -27.94 -22.64 44.30
CA ARG A 94 -26.66 -23.32 44.03
C ARG A 94 -26.52 -23.75 42.57
N ARG A 95 -27.57 -24.29 41.94
CA ARG A 95 -27.55 -24.67 40.52
C ARG A 95 -27.41 -23.45 39.60
N ALA A 96 -28.09 -22.35 39.90
CA ALA A 96 -27.93 -21.09 39.15
C ALA A 96 -26.51 -20.52 39.28
N LEU A 97 -25.94 -20.51 40.50
CA LEU A 97 -24.58 -20.02 40.73
C LEU A 97 -23.53 -20.89 40.01
N LEU A 98 -23.69 -22.21 40.02
CA LEU A 98 -22.83 -23.14 39.29
C LEU A 98 -22.94 -22.97 37.76
N ALA A 99 -24.13 -22.69 37.22
CA ALA A 99 -24.30 -22.38 35.81
C ALA A 99 -23.58 -21.07 35.41
N VAL A 100 -23.69 -20.01 36.22
CA VAL A 100 -22.97 -18.74 36.01
C VAL A 100 -21.44 -18.93 36.12
N LEU A 101 -20.97 -19.77 37.04
CA LEU A 101 -19.55 -20.12 37.14
C LEU A 101 -19.04 -20.94 35.94
N ALA A 102 -19.85 -21.85 35.40
CA ALA A 102 -19.48 -22.60 34.18
C ALA A 102 -19.40 -21.71 32.94
N VAL A 103 -20.34 -20.76 32.79
CA VAL A 103 -20.35 -19.78 31.68
C VAL A 103 -19.17 -18.82 31.77
N THR A 104 -18.83 -18.31 32.96
CA THR A 104 -17.65 -17.45 33.11
C THR A 104 -16.33 -18.21 32.93
N ALA A 105 -16.21 -19.44 33.43
CA ALA A 105 -15.02 -20.28 33.23
C ALA A 105 -14.72 -20.57 31.74
N THR A 106 -15.75 -20.83 30.94
CA THR A 106 -15.61 -21.06 29.49
C THR A 106 -15.22 -19.78 28.73
N GLN A 107 -15.68 -18.61 29.17
CA GLN A 107 -15.23 -17.31 28.61
C GLN A 107 -13.75 -17.02 28.93
N PHE A 108 -13.28 -17.31 30.15
CA PHE A 108 -11.87 -17.13 30.51
C PHE A 108 -10.93 -18.06 29.72
N ALA A 109 -11.34 -19.29 29.40
CA ALA A 109 -10.54 -20.23 28.62
C ALA A 109 -10.31 -19.78 27.16
N ILE A 110 -11.31 -19.15 26.53
CA ILE A 110 -11.18 -18.59 25.18
C ILE A 110 -10.20 -17.41 25.17
N ALA A 111 -10.21 -16.59 26.22
CA ALA A 111 -9.32 -15.43 26.37
C ALA A 111 -7.82 -15.79 26.59
N GLN A 112 -7.47 -17.07 26.74
CA GLN A 112 -6.07 -17.53 26.89
C GLN A 112 -5.40 -18.01 25.58
N GLN A 113 -6.12 -18.07 24.46
CA GLN A 113 -5.51 -18.50 23.20
C GLN A 113 -4.71 -17.37 22.55
N GLU A 114 -3.48 -17.69 22.11
CA GLU A 114 -2.60 -16.74 21.40
C GLU A 114 -3.26 -16.15 20.14
N PRO A 115 -2.91 -14.93 19.72
CA PRO A 115 -3.42 -14.34 18.48
C PRO A 115 -3.16 -15.22 17.24
N ILE A 116 -4.01 -15.08 16.23
CA ILE A 116 -3.77 -15.56 14.86
C ILE A 116 -2.94 -14.48 14.16
N VAL A 117 -1.65 -14.73 13.99
CA VAL A 117 -0.72 -13.76 13.39
C VAL A 117 -0.65 -13.96 11.88
N ILE A 118 -0.88 -12.87 11.14
CA ILE A 118 -0.69 -12.77 9.69
C ILE A 118 0.50 -11.85 9.43
N GLY A 119 1.40 -12.25 8.54
CA GLY A 119 2.56 -11.44 8.17
C GLY A 119 2.21 -10.51 7.01
N ALA A 120 2.53 -9.22 7.10
CA ALA A 120 2.29 -8.26 6.02
C ALA A 120 3.61 -7.67 5.51
N SER A 121 4.04 -8.03 4.30
CA SER A 121 5.18 -7.40 3.63
C SER A 121 4.64 -6.28 2.73
N ILE A 122 4.93 -5.02 3.09
CA ILE A 122 4.40 -3.83 2.38
C ILE A 122 5.43 -2.70 2.36
N PRO A 123 5.38 -1.76 1.40
CA PRO A 123 6.33 -0.66 1.32
C PRO A 123 5.98 0.45 2.32
N MET A 124 6.58 0.43 3.50
CA MET A 124 6.32 1.43 4.54
C MET A 124 7.28 2.64 4.45
N SER A 125 8.38 2.53 3.69
CA SER A 125 9.30 3.64 3.43
C SER A 125 9.73 3.75 1.95
N GLY A 126 10.37 4.88 1.62
CA GLY A 126 10.71 5.25 0.23
C GLY A 126 9.57 5.96 -0.51
N GLY A 127 9.78 6.30 -1.78
CA GLY A 127 8.85 7.10 -2.60
C GLY A 127 7.55 6.41 -3.04
N VAL A 128 7.13 5.37 -2.32
CA VAL A 128 5.85 4.65 -2.49
C VAL A 128 5.16 4.36 -1.14
N SER A 129 5.62 5.00 -0.06
CA SER A 129 5.13 4.75 1.30
C SER A 129 3.66 5.14 1.51
N THR A 130 3.15 6.07 0.70
CA THR A 130 1.72 6.43 0.69
C THR A 130 0.87 5.19 0.43
N PHE A 131 1.27 4.36 -0.54
CA PHE A 131 0.52 3.17 -0.92
C PHE A 131 0.60 2.08 0.16
N GLY A 132 1.75 1.90 0.82
CA GLY A 132 1.85 1.03 1.99
C GLY A 132 0.98 1.50 3.16
N GLN A 133 0.88 2.81 3.39
CA GLN A 133 -0.01 3.36 4.43
C GLN A 133 -1.49 3.17 4.09
N HIS A 134 -1.89 3.31 2.83
CA HIS A 134 -3.25 2.97 2.38
C HIS A 134 -3.54 1.46 2.49
N SER A 135 -2.58 0.60 2.12
CA SER A 135 -2.69 -0.85 2.29
C SER A 135 -2.94 -1.21 3.75
N ARG A 136 -2.09 -0.68 4.65
CA ARG A 136 -2.20 -0.84 6.10
C ARG A 136 -3.54 -0.38 6.66
N TRP A 137 -4.07 0.78 6.24
CA TRP A 137 -5.39 1.23 6.69
C TRP A 137 -6.51 0.27 6.28
N GLY A 138 -6.45 -0.29 5.06
CA GLY A 138 -7.41 -1.28 4.57
C GLY A 138 -7.34 -2.60 5.34
N SER A 139 -6.15 -3.17 5.50
CA SER A 139 -5.95 -4.45 6.20
C SER A 139 -6.21 -4.34 7.70
N GLU A 140 -5.83 -3.24 8.36
CA GLU A 140 -6.20 -3.01 9.76
C GLU A 140 -7.71 -2.84 9.96
N LEU A 141 -8.43 -2.19 9.04
CA LEU A 141 -9.89 -2.04 9.14
C LEU A 141 -10.59 -3.41 9.09
N ALA A 142 -10.20 -4.28 8.14
CA ALA A 142 -10.73 -5.64 8.03
C ALA A 142 -10.41 -6.50 9.29
N MET A 143 -9.20 -6.35 9.84
CA MET A 143 -8.78 -7.00 11.08
C MET A 143 -9.58 -6.49 12.29
N GLU A 144 -9.83 -5.18 12.38
CA GLU A 144 -10.59 -4.56 13.47
C GLU A 144 -12.07 -4.96 13.44
N GLU A 145 -12.69 -5.00 12.25
CA GLU A 145 -14.06 -5.51 12.07
C GLU A 145 -14.17 -6.98 12.48
N ALA A 146 -13.24 -7.84 12.06
CA ALA A 146 -13.22 -9.25 12.44
C ALA A 146 -13.00 -9.43 13.95
N ASN A 147 -12.09 -8.67 14.56
CA ASN A 147 -11.85 -8.69 16.01
C ASN A 147 -13.05 -8.19 16.81
N ALA A 148 -13.75 -7.16 16.35
CA ALA A 148 -14.99 -6.68 16.97
C ALA A 148 -16.13 -7.72 16.87
N ALA A 149 -16.16 -8.52 15.81
CA ALA A 149 -17.09 -9.63 15.61
C ALA A 149 -16.75 -10.91 16.43
N GLY A 150 -15.84 -10.83 17.40
CA GLY A 150 -15.41 -11.97 18.22
C GLY A 150 -14.17 -12.70 17.71
N GLY A 151 -13.49 -12.16 16.69
CA GLY A 151 -12.27 -12.72 16.12
C GLY A 151 -12.51 -13.86 15.13
N VAL A 152 -11.42 -14.55 14.79
CA VAL A 152 -11.42 -15.69 13.87
C VAL A 152 -11.12 -16.95 14.66
N LEU A 153 -11.97 -17.98 14.53
CA LEU A 153 -11.93 -19.19 15.36
C LEU A 153 -11.99 -18.90 16.88
N GLY A 154 -12.61 -17.79 17.28
CA GLY A 154 -12.66 -17.32 18.68
C GLY A 154 -11.38 -16.63 19.19
N ARG A 155 -10.36 -16.48 18.33
CA ARG A 155 -9.07 -15.87 18.64
C ARG A 155 -8.97 -14.48 18.01
N LYS A 156 -8.25 -13.57 18.66
CA LYS A 156 -7.90 -12.29 18.03
C LYS A 156 -6.98 -12.52 16.83
N VAL A 157 -7.12 -11.67 15.81
CA VAL A 157 -6.23 -11.57 14.66
C VAL A 157 -5.28 -10.41 14.88
N GLU A 158 -4.00 -10.61 14.55
CA GLU A 158 -2.98 -9.56 14.52
C GLU A 158 -2.25 -9.58 13.18
N ILE A 159 -1.92 -8.39 12.65
CA ILE A 159 -1.12 -8.24 11.43
C ILE A 159 0.22 -7.60 11.80
N ASP A 160 1.31 -8.31 11.52
CA ASP A 160 2.69 -7.90 11.80
C ASP A 160 3.34 -7.43 10.49
N TYR A 161 3.51 -6.11 10.40
CA TYR A 161 3.95 -5.39 9.19
C TYR A 161 5.47 -5.26 9.12
N GLN A 162 6.05 -5.57 7.96
CA GLN A 162 7.47 -5.45 7.67
C GLN A 162 7.70 -4.63 6.38
N ASP A 163 8.63 -3.68 6.43
CA ASP A 163 8.92 -2.75 5.33
C ASP A 163 9.70 -3.42 4.18
N ASN A 164 9.03 -3.64 3.06
CA ASN A 164 9.65 -4.20 1.85
C ASN A 164 10.17 -3.16 0.86
N ARG A 165 9.93 -1.86 1.11
CA ARG A 165 10.36 -0.71 0.28
C ARG A 165 10.01 -0.78 -1.21
N CYS A 166 9.11 -1.69 -1.60
CA CYS A 166 8.86 -2.05 -2.99
C CYS A 166 10.19 -2.41 -3.70
N ASN A 167 10.99 -3.24 -3.04
CA ASN A 167 12.29 -3.72 -3.52
C ASN A 167 12.37 -5.25 -3.35
N PRO A 168 12.73 -6.02 -4.39
CA PRO A 168 12.77 -7.48 -4.33
C PRO A 168 13.66 -8.07 -3.23
N ALA A 169 14.81 -7.45 -2.93
CA ALA A 169 15.75 -7.97 -1.93
C ALA A 169 15.25 -7.73 -0.49
N GLU A 170 14.64 -6.58 -0.22
CA GLU A 170 14.01 -6.28 1.08
C GLU A 170 12.71 -7.09 1.30
N ALA A 171 11.96 -7.37 0.24
CA ALA A 171 10.84 -8.32 0.27
C ALA A 171 11.30 -9.75 0.62
N VAL A 172 12.30 -10.28 -0.10
CA VAL A 172 12.92 -11.58 0.18
C VAL A 172 13.46 -11.66 1.62
N LYS A 173 14.12 -10.61 2.10
CA LYS A 173 14.66 -10.51 3.46
C LYS A 173 13.55 -10.53 4.53
N SER A 174 12.54 -9.67 4.40
CA SER A 174 11.42 -9.60 5.36
C SER A 174 10.63 -10.91 5.42
N VAL A 175 10.31 -11.52 4.26
CA VAL A 175 9.60 -12.81 4.21
C VAL A 175 10.47 -13.96 4.73
N THR A 176 11.79 -13.96 4.50
CA THR A 176 12.70 -14.93 5.14
C THR A 176 12.68 -14.80 6.66
N GLN A 177 12.66 -13.56 7.19
CA GLN A 177 12.53 -13.30 8.63
C GLN A 177 11.15 -13.68 9.18
N MET A 178 10.09 -13.60 8.37
CA MET A 178 8.77 -14.11 8.76
C MET A 178 8.78 -15.64 8.88
N ILE A 179 9.21 -16.35 7.83
CA ILE A 179 9.30 -17.81 7.78
C ILE A 179 10.13 -18.35 8.96
N ALA A 180 11.24 -17.70 9.29
CA ALA A 180 12.11 -18.10 10.40
C ALA A 180 11.44 -18.06 11.78
N GLN A 181 10.47 -17.16 12.01
CA GLN A 181 9.76 -17.05 13.29
C GLN A 181 8.64 -18.09 13.48
N LYS A 182 8.18 -18.75 12.42
CA LYS A 182 7.19 -19.85 12.45
C LYS A 182 5.82 -19.56 13.12
N LYS A 183 5.52 -18.29 13.43
CA LYS A 183 4.25 -17.85 14.07
C LYS A 183 3.11 -17.50 13.10
N TYR A 184 3.43 -17.34 11.81
CA TYR A 184 2.51 -16.80 10.81
C TYR A 184 1.66 -17.90 10.16
N VAL A 185 0.34 -17.73 10.15
CA VAL A 185 -0.58 -18.70 9.53
C VAL A 185 -0.71 -18.51 8.02
N ALA A 186 -0.44 -17.28 7.56
CA ALA A 186 -0.45 -16.83 6.17
C ALA A 186 0.38 -15.54 6.05
N ILE A 187 0.76 -15.20 4.82
CA ILE A 187 1.43 -13.94 4.46
C ILE A 187 0.56 -13.15 3.47
N PHE A 188 0.56 -11.84 3.65
CA PHE A 188 -0.10 -10.82 2.83
C PHE A 188 0.99 -9.89 2.28
N ASP A 189 1.00 -9.69 0.97
CA ASP A 189 1.92 -8.82 0.20
C ASP A 189 1.23 -8.64 -1.18
N GLY A 190 1.76 -7.96 -2.19
CA GLY A 190 2.64 -6.82 -2.10
C GLY A 190 2.14 -5.80 -3.11
N LEU A 191 2.49 -4.55 -2.89
CA LEU A 191 2.16 -3.47 -3.83
C LEU A 191 2.77 -3.68 -5.22
N CYS A 192 3.99 -4.22 -5.26
CA CYS A 192 4.86 -4.14 -6.42
C CYS A 192 5.16 -5.54 -6.98
N SER A 193 4.88 -5.73 -8.27
CA SER A 193 5.00 -7.02 -8.94
C SER A 193 6.35 -7.71 -8.75
N SER A 194 7.46 -6.97 -8.85
CA SER A 194 8.81 -7.51 -8.65
C SER A 194 9.10 -7.98 -7.21
N ALA A 195 8.41 -7.43 -6.20
CA ALA A 195 8.52 -7.89 -4.82
C ALA A 195 7.74 -9.20 -4.63
N ALA A 196 6.47 -9.24 -5.05
CA ALA A 196 5.61 -10.42 -4.98
C ALA A 196 6.24 -11.62 -5.71
N LEU A 197 6.68 -11.42 -6.97
CA LEU A 197 7.34 -12.46 -7.78
C LEU A 197 8.62 -13.01 -7.13
N ALA A 198 9.37 -12.18 -6.39
CA ALA A 198 10.59 -12.60 -5.71
C ALA A 198 10.31 -13.43 -4.44
N ILE A 199 9.17 -13.24 -3.77
CA ILE A 199 8.80 -14.00 -2.56
C ILE A 199 7.98 -15.25 -2.83
N MET A 200 7.33 -15.39 -4.00
CA MET A 200 6.57 -16.59 -4.39
C MET A 200 7.37 -17.91 -4.17
N PRO A 201 8.66 -18.04 -4.57
CA PRO A 201 9.43 -19.26 -4.34
C PRO A 201 9.88 -19.46 -2.88
N LEU A 202 9.71 -18.49 -1.99
CA LEU A 202 10.00 -18.62 -0.56
C LEU A 202 8.79 -19.19 0.17
N VAL A 203 7.62 -18.58 -0.03
CA VAL A 203 6.36 -19.02 0.60
C VAL A 203 5.94 -20.42 0.14
N GLU A 204 6.25 -20.78 -1.11
CA GLU A 204 6.03 -22.13 -1.64
C GLU A 204 6.84 -23.20 -0.91
N ARG A 205 8.15 -22.95 -0.74
CA ARG A 205 9.07 -23.87 -0.01
C ARG A 205 8.83 -23.88 1.50
N ALA A 206 8.23 -22.83 2.05
CA ALA A 206 7.81 -22.76 3.45
C ALA A 206 6.40 -23.34 3.68
N GLU A 207 5.67 -23.68 2.62
CA GLU A 207 4.27 -24.13 2.65
C GLU A 207 3.33 -23.16 3.42
N ILE A 208 3.49 -21.85 3.19
CA ILE A 208 2.67 -20.78 3.78
C ILE A 208 1.77 -20.15 2.70
N PRO A 209 0.44 -20.03 2.91
CA PRO A 209 -0.46 -19.29 2.03
C PRO A 209 -0.02 -17.84 1.85
N PHE A 210 0.08 -17.39 0.61
CA PHE A 210 0.43 -16.03 0.24
C PHE A 210 -0.73 -15.40 -0.54
N VAL A 211 -1.33 -14.36 0.01
CA VAL A 211 -2.38 -13.57 -0.65
C VAL A 211 -1.75 -12.32 -1.26
N VAL A 212 -1.75 -12.23 -2.59
CA VAL A 212 -1.33 -11.09 -3.41
C VAL A 212 -2.48 -10.09 -3.52
N ALA A 213 -2.44 -9.04 -2.71
CA ALA A 213 -3.50 -8.03 -2.65
C ALA A 213 -3.47 -7.05 -3.84
N ASN A 214 -2.30 -6.50 -4.19
CA ASN A 214 -2.20 -5.30 -5.02
C ASN A 214 -1.37 -5.44 -6.30
N ALA A 215 -0.36 -6.32 -6.36
CA ALA A 215 0.50 -6.44 -7.52
C ALA A 215 -0.27 -6.94 -8.77
N SER A 216 -0.20 -6.19 -9.87
CA SER A 216 -1.07 -6.37 -11.05
C SER A 216 -0.49 -7.26 -12.17
N ALA A 217 0.81 -7.59 -12.15
CA ALA A 217 1.45 -8.31 -13.26
C ALA A 217 0.83 -9.70 -13.52
N THR A 218 0.51 -9.98 -14.78
CA THR A 218 -0.09 -11.24 -15.24
C THR A 218 0.74 -12.47 -14.86
N SER A 219 2.07 -12.32 -14.88
CA SER A 219 3.05 -13.37 -14.53
C SER A 219 2.95 -13.89 -13.09
N ILE A 220 2.26 -13.18 -12.19
CA ILE A 220 1.95 -13.67 -10.84
C ILE A 220 0.85 -14.74 -10.91
N ALA A 221 -0.19 -14.52 -11.72
CA ALA A 221 -1.25 -15.51 -11.95
C ALA A 221 -0.69 -16.72 -12.73
N GLU A 222 0.04 -16.49 -13.81
CA GLU A 222 0.67 -17.54 -14.64
C GLU A 222 1.61 -18.47 -13.85
N LYS A 223 2.13 -18.02 -12.70
CA LYS A 223 3.02 -18.77 -11.81
C LYS A 223 2.30 -19.33 -10.57
N SER A 224 0.98 -19.19 -10.46
CA SER A 224 0.18 -19.58 -9.28
C SER A 224 -0.78 -20.72 -9.62
N GLY A 225 -1.35 -21.37 -8.58
CA GLY A 225 -2.38 -22.39 -8.75
C GLY A 225 -1.90 -23.71 -9.38
N VAL A 226 -2.74 -24.33 -10.21
CA VAL A 226 -2.57 -25.68 -10.74
C VAL A 226 -1.48 -25.73 -11.81
N GLY A 227 -0.37 -26.42 -11.50
CA GLY A 227 0.82 -26.48 -12.36
C GLY A 227 1.85 -25.39 -12.06
N GLY A 228 1.52 -24.45 -11.16
CA GLY A 228 2.42 -23.47 -10.59
C GLY A 228 2.41 -23.53 -9.06
N ASN A 229 2.62 -22.38 -8.44
CA ASN A 229 2.66 -22.24 -6.99
C ASN A 229 1.25 -22.28 -6.38
N LYS A 230 0.85 -23.48 -5.94
CA LYS A 230 -0.41 -23.76 -5.22
C LYS A 230 -0.64 -22.92 -3.95
N TRP A 231 0.39 -22.24 -3.42
CA TRP A 231 0.33 -21.45 -2.19
C TRP A 231 0.06 -19.96 -2.42
N THR A 232 0.24 -19.45 -3.64
CA THR A 232 -0.03 -18.04 -3.97
C THR A 232 -1.47 -17.86 -4.49
N PHE A 233 -2.14 -16.79 -4.05
CA PHE A 233 -3.52 -16.45 -4.41
C PHE A 233 -3.62 -14.94 -4.72
N LYS A 234 -4.14 -14.55 -5.89
CA LYS A 234 -4.11 -13.16 -6.37
C LYS A 234 -5.51 -12.54 -6.43
N VAL A 235 -5.71 -11.44 -5.70
CA VAL A 235 -7.02 -10.79 -5.48
C VAL A 235 -7.23 -9.52 -6.33
N ASN A 236 -6.16 -8.81 -6.70
CA ASN A 236 -6.21 -7.83 -7.80
C ASN A 236 -6.36 -8.59 -9.14
N PRO A 237 -7.19 -8.13 -10.11
CA PRO A 237 -7.10 -8.55 -11.50
C PRO A 237 -5.71 -8.34 -12.15
N THR A 238 -5.54 -8.73 -13.41
CA THR A 238 -4.25 -8.60 -14.11
C THR A 238 -4.19 -7.32 -14.94
N ASP A 239 -2.98 -6.80 -15.18
CA ASP A 239 -2.79 -5.74 -16.18
C ASP A 239 -3.29 -6.18 -17.56
N ALA A 240 -3.08 -7.44 -17.97
CA ALA A 240 -3.59 -7.95 -19.24
C ALA A 240 -5.13 -7.89 -19.35
N SER A 241 -5.86 -8.30 -18.30
CA SER A 241 -7.33 -8.29 -18.33
C SER A 241 -7.93 -6.89 -18.13
N MET A 242 -7.32 -6.03 -17.30
CA MET A 242 -7.69 -4.61 -17.19
C MET A 242 -7.43 -3.83 -18.48
N LEU A 243 -6.28 -4.04 -19.14
CA LEU A 243 -5.94 -3.36 -20.39
C LEU A 243 -6.77 -3.87 -21.56
N ASP A 244 -7.17 -5.15 -21.59
CA ASP A 244 -8.08 -5.64 -22.63
C ASP A 244 -9.43 -4.92 -22.58
N ALA A 245 -9.99 -4.73 -21.38
CA ALA A 245 -11.20 -3.93 -21.16
C ALA A 245 -11.00 -2.46 -21.56
N LEU A 246 -9.88 -1.84 -21.18
CA LEU A 246 -9.57 -0.45 -21.53
C LEU A 246 -9.46 -0.26 -23.04
N VAL A 247 -8.73 -1.13 -23.75
CA VAL A 247 -8.56 -1.02 -25.20
C VAL A 247 -9.85 -1.38 -25.94
N ALA A 248 -10.70 -2.27 -25.41
CA ALA A 248 -12.05 -2.47 -25.95
C ALA A 248 -12.88 -1.17 -25.95
N TRP A 249 -12.82 -0.41 -24.86
CA TRP A 249 -13.48 0.88 -24.74
C TRP A 249 -12.84 1.93 -25.67
N LEU A 250 -11.52 2.04 -25.68
CA LEU A 250 -10.79 2.97 -26.55
C LEU A 250 -11.04 2.68 -28.04
N ASP A 251 -11.13 1.43 -28.45
CA ASP A 251 -11.35 1.04 -29.85
C ASP A 251 -12.76 1.38 -30.31
N LYS A 252 -13.78 1.06 -29.49
CA LYS A 252 -15.17 1.48 -29.68
C LYS A 252 -15.31 3.01 -29.82
N GLU A 253 -14.48 3.76 -29.09
CA GLU A 253 -14.44 5.22 -29.10
C GLU A 253 -13.53 5.80 -30.22
N GLY A 254 -12.91 4.96 -31.06
CA GLY A 254 -11.99 5.36 -32.14
C GLY A 254 -10.59 5.81 -31.68
N LYS A 255 -10.28 5.68 -30.38
CA LYS A 255 -9.10 6.20 -29.67
C LYS A 255 -7.96 5.19 -29.49
N ALA A 256 -8.13 3.91 -29.86
CA ALA A 256 -7.11 2.88 -29.71
C ALA A 256 -5.90 3.00 -30.66
N LYS A 257 -5.94 3.89 -31.67
CA LYS A 257 -4.87 4.04 -32.67
C LYS A 257 -3.73 4.92 -32.14
N ASN A 258 -2.49 4.61 -32.55
CA ASN A 258 -1.30 5.46 -32.35
C ASN A 258 -0.99 5.78 -30.86
N ILE A 259 -1.14 4.80 -29.96
CA ILE A 259 -0.82 4.96 -28.53
C ILE A 259 0.69 4.75 -28.30
N ALA A 260 1.35 5.65 -27.56
CA ALA A 260 2.69 5.45 -27.02
C ALA A 260 2.61 4.87 -25.61
N PHE A 261 3.60 4.07 -25.18
CA PHE A 261 3.73 3.57 -23.82
C PHE A 261 4.95 4.15 -23.10
N LEU A 262 4.78 4.53 -21.83
CA LEU A 262 5.85 4.81 -20.88
C LEU A 262 5.53 4.18 -19.52
N GLY A 263 6.44 3.37 -18.98
CA GLY A 263 6.31 2.76 -17.67
C GLY A 263 7.61 2.68 -16.87
N GLU A 264 7.52 2.38 -15.57
CA GLU A 264 8.71 2.02 -14.79
C GLU A 264 9.34 0.71 -15.29
N ASP A 265 10.67 0.62 -15.22
CA ASP A 265 11.44 -0.56 -15.61
C ASP A 265 11.38 -1.67 -14.54
N THR A 266 10.17 -2.21 -14.35
CA THR A 266 9.84 -3.26 -13.36
C THR A 266 8.91 -4.29 -14.00
N ASP A 267 8.59 -5.37 -13.28
CA ASP A 267 7.58 -6.34 -13.71
C ASP A 267 6.18 -5.71 -13.85
N PHE A 268 5.89 -4.58 -13.18
CA PHE A 268 4.63 -3.86 -13.33
C PHE A 268 4.58 -3.10 -14.67
N GLY A 269 5.56 -2.22 -14.95
CA GLY A 269 5.59 -1.51 -16.24
C GLY A 269 5.78 -2.45 -17.43
N ARG A 270 6.54 -3.54 -17.27
CA ARG A 270 6.71 -4.55 -18.33
C ARG A 270 5.45 -5.36 -18.58
N ALA A 271 4.71 -5.78 -17.54
CA ALA A 271 3.39 -6.40 -17.71
C ALA A 271 2.38 -5.44 -18.36
N GLY A 272 2.42 -4.14 -18.01
CA GLY A 272 1.64 -3.09 -18.65
C GLY A 272 1.92 -2.95 -20.14
N SER A 273 3.18 -2.91 -20.55
CA SER A 273 3.56 -2.86 -21.96
C SER A 273 3.07 -4.08 -22.73
N THR A 274 3.29 -5.30 -22.21
CA THR A 274 2.89 -6.54 -22.88
C THR A 274 1.38 -6.65 -22.99
N GLY A 275 0.64 -6.42 -21.89
CA GLY A 275 -0.82 -6.48 -21.88
C GLY A 275 -1.45 -5.44 -22.82
N LEU A 276 -0.84 -4.26 -22.95
CA LEU A 276 -1.32 -3.21 -23.86
C LEU A 276 -1.05 -3.57 -25.32
N GLU A 277 0.14 -4.08 -25.64
CA GLU A 277 0.46 -4.53 -26.99
C GLU A 277 -0.47 -5.68 -27.43
N GLU A 278 -0.73 -6.66 -26.55
CA GLU A 278 -1.69 -7.74 -26.82
C GLU A 278 -3.12 -7.22 -27.00
N ALA A 279 -3.61 -6.37 -26.09
CA ALA A 279 -4.94 -5.79 -26.15
C ALA A 279 -5.17 -4.96 -27.44
N LEU A 280 -4.15 -4.23 -27.89
CA LEU A 280 -4.14 -3.50 -29.17
C LEU A 280 -4.10 -4.46 -30.36
N LYS A 281 -3.22 -5.46 -30.34
CA LYS A 281 -3.03 -6.45 -31.41
C LYS A 281 -4.30 -7.26 -31.69
N LYS A 282 -5.06 -7.64 -30.66
CA LYS A 282 -6.38 -8.30 -30.78
C LYS A 282 -7.40 -7.45 -31.57
N ARG A 283 -7.21 -6.13 -31.61
CA ARG A 283 -8.09 -5.13 -32.25
C ARG A 283 -7.47 -4.52 -33.52
N GLY A 284 -6.38 -5.11 -34.03
CA GLY A 284 -5.71 -4.69 -35.26
C GLY A 284 -4.77 -3.49 -35.11
N HIS A 285 -4.56 -2.99 -33.88
CA HIS A 285 -3.68 -1.85 -33.59
C HIS A 285 -2.29 -2.31 -33.14
N LYS A 286 -1.37 -1.34 -33.00
CA LYS A 286 -0.01 -1.53 -32.47
C LYS A 286 0.39 -0.32 -31.64
N LEU A 287 1.35 -0.49 -30.74
CA LEU A 287 2.00 0.63 -30.06
C LEU A 287 2.83 1.46 -31.06
N ALA A 288 2.76 2.78 -30.92
CA ALA A 288 3.54 3.74 -31.70
C ALA A 288 5.01 3.82 -31.21
N MET A 289 5.20 3.62 -29.91
CA MET A 289 6.49 3.41 -29.26
C MET A 289 6.28 2.79 -27.87
N THR A 290 7.32 2.15 -27.36
CA THR A 290 7.44 1.73 -25.96
C THR A 290 8.72 2.34 -25.40
N ASP A 291 8.67 2.86 -24.18
CA ASP A 291 9.81 3.36 -23.42
C ASP A 291 9.68 2.99 -21.94
N PHE A 292 10.82 2.97 -21.24
CA PHE A 292 10.86 2.69 -19.80
C PHE A 292 11.73 3.71 -19.06
N TYR A 293 11.39 3.97 -17.81
CA TYR A 293 12.14 4.85 -16.91
C TYR A 293 12.56 4.10 -15.62
N GLN A 294 13.64 4.52 -14.96
CA GLN A 294 14.11 3.85 -13.74
C GLN A 294 13.38 4.38 -12.50
N LYS A 295 12.92 3.51 -11.61
CA LYS A 295 12.19 3.88 -10.38
C LYS A 295 13.00 4.90 -9.55
N GLY A 296 12.35 5.99 -9.12
CA GLY A 296 12.99 7.15 -8.48
C GLY A 296 13.49 8.20 -9.49
N THR A 297 12.86 8.31 -10.67
CA THR A 297 13.21 9.32 -11.67
C THR A 297 12.70 10.70 -11.25
N ALA A 298 13.64 11.63 -11.05
CA ALA A 298 13.33 13.03 -10.76
C ALA A 298 13.03 13.86 -12.03
N ASP A 299 13.68 13.55 -13.15
CA ASP A 299 13.59 14.30 -14.41
C ASP A 299 13.12 13.39 -15.55
N PHE A 300 11.96 13.72 -16.11
CA PHE A 300 11.31 13.03 -17.23
C PHE A 300 11.38 13.85 -18.54
N SER A 301 11.99 15.03 -18.54
CA SER A 301 11.99 15.97 -19.68
C SER A 301 12.49 15.33 -20.97
N SER A 302 13.52 14.48 -20.90
CA SER A 302 14.13 13.78 -22.04
C SER A 302 13.18 12.75 -22.67
N VAL A 303 12.53 11.90 -21.86
CA VAL A 303 11.57 10.90 -22.34
C VAL A 303 10.27 11.54 -22.80
N LEU A 304 9.80 12.60 -22.12
CA LEU A 304 8.64 13.38 -22.56
C LEU A 304 8.89 14.11 -23.89
N ALA A 305 10.09 14.66 -24.10
CA ALA A 305 10.47 15.24 -25.40
C ALA A 305 10.50 14.17 -26.52
N LYS A 306 11.06 12.99 -26.24
CA LYS A 306 11.07 11.84 -27.17
C LYS A 306 9.64 11.39 -27.53
N ILE A 307 8.73 11.34 -26.57
CA ILE A 307 7.31 11.02 -26.79
C ILE A 307 6.61 12.11 -27.61
N LYS A 308 6.76 13.39 -27.25
CA LYS A 308 6.18 14.50 -28.03
C LYS A 308 6.67 14.51 -29.48
N ALA A 309 7.95 14.21 -29.72
CA ALA A 309 8.52 14.10 -31.07
C ALA A 309 7.91 12.99 -31.92
N ARG A 310 7.38 11.91 -31.31
CA ARG A 310 6.69 10.82 -32.01
C ARG A 310 5.23 11.10 -32.36
N LYS A 311 4.62 12.16 -31.80
CA LYS A 311 3.22 12.56 -32.05
C LYS A 311 2.22 11.39 -31.92
N PRO A 312 2.18 10.67 -30.78
CA PRO A 312 1.11 9.71 -30.51
C PRO A 312 -0.25 10.40 -30.42
N ALA A 313 -1.33 9.62 -30.45
CA ALA A 313 -2.69 10.12 -30.16
C ALA A 313 -2.99 10.13 -28.65
N ALA A 314 -2.37 9.23 -27.89
CA ALA A 314 -2.45 9.16 -26.43
C ALA A 314 -1.17 8.56 -25.84
N LEU A 315 -0.88 8.85 -24.56
CA LEU A 315 0.24 8.27 -23.81
C LEU A 315 -0.29 7.31 -22.73
N ALA A 316 -0.07 6.02 -22.91
CA ALA A 316 -0.25 5.03 -21.86
C ALA A 316 0.84 5.18 -20.80
N LEU A 317 0.45 5.50 -19.57
CA LEU A 317 1.36 5.78 -18.46
C LEU A 317 1.26 4.70 -17.37
N TYR A 318 2.42 4.19 -16.96
CA TYR A 318 2.63 3.25 -15.86
C TYR A 318 3.64 3.84 -14.86
N ALA A 319 3.17 4.77 -14.02
CA ALA A 319 3.97 5.43 -13.00
C ALA A 319 3.23 5.46 -11.65
N ILE A 320 3.97 5.40 -10.54
CA ILE A 320 3.42 5.28 -9.18
C ILE A 320 3.98 6.33 -8.22
N ASP A 321 3.15 6.73 -7.25
CA ASP A 321 3.43 7.65 -6.12
C ASP A 321 4.44 8.76 -6.49
N ALA A 322 5.65 8.81 -5.90
CA ALA A 322 6.59 9.92 -6.11
C ALA A 322 7.02 10.13 -7.58
N ASP A 323 7.17 9.05 -8.35
CA ASP A 323 7.52 9.13 -9.78
C ASP A 323 6.33 9.66 -10.60
N PHE A 324 5.11 9.23 -10.28
CA PHE A 324 3.90 9.82 -10.86
C PHE A 324 3.78 11.31 -10.53
N GLN A 325 4.02 11.71 -9.28
CA GLN A 325 4.00 13.12 -8.87
C GLN A 325 5.03 13.97 -9.62
N ASN A 326 6.24 13.46 -9.85
CA ASN A 326 7.28 14.12 -10.65
C ASN A 326 6.89 14.21 -12.13
N MET A 327 6.37 13.13 -12.70
CA MET A 327 5.85 13.06 -14.07
C MET A 327 4.75 14.10 -14.30
N MET A 328 3.72 14.12 -13.46
CA MET A 328 2.56 15.02 -13.62
C MET A 328 2.96 16.49 -13.57
N ARG A 329 3.86 16.89 -12.65
CA ARG A 329 4.40 18.26 -12.59
C ARG A 329 5.09 18.67 -13.89
N GLN A 330 5.89 17.79 -14.47
CA GLN A 330 6.63 18.07 -15.70
C GLN A 330 5.73 18.05 -16.94
N TRP A 331 4.79 17.11 -17.01
CA TRP A 331 3.76 17.07 -18.05
C TRP A 331 2.96 18.39 -18.10
N ASN A 332 2.47 18.83 -16.94
CA ASN A 332 1.79 20.12 -16.79
C ASN A 332 2.70 21.31 -17.15
N GLY A 333 3.94 21.34 -16.64
CA GLY A 333 4.91 22.41 -16.92
C GLY A 333 5.33 22.52 -18.38
N MET A 334 5.25 21.42 -19.14
CA MET A 334 5.44 21.39 -20.60
C MET A 334 4.16 21.72 -21.40
N GLY A 335 3.10 22.22 -20.75
CA GLY A 335 1.82 22.55 -21.37
C GLY A 335 0.97 21.34 -21.77
N GLY A 336 1.17 20.18 -21.13
CA GLY A 336 0.48 18.93 -21.48
C GLY A 336 0.90 18.40 -22.85
N GLY A 337 -0.05 17.86 -23.61
CA GLY A 337 0.19 17.40 -24.98
C GLY A 337 -0.95 16.53 -25.51
N VAL A 338 -0.85 15.24 -25.26
CA VAL A 338 -1.85 14.23 -25.65
C VAL A 338 -2.63 13.74 -24.42
N PRO A 339 -3.86 13.22 -24.56
CA PRO A 339 -4.55 12.54 -23.47
C PRO A 339 -3.72 11.40 -22.88
N LEU A 340 -3.77 11.22 -21.56
CA LEU A 340 -3.15 10.06 -20.91
C LEU A 340 -4.10 8.86 -20.93
N THR A 341 -3.53 7.65 -20.86
CA THR A 341 -4.27 6.38 -20.78
C THR A 341 -3.48 5.32 -19.99
N GLY A 342 -3.98 4.08 -19.91
CA GLY A 342 -3.35 3.00 -19.13
C GLY A 342 -3.74 3.03 -17.64
N ARG A 343 -2.78 2.88 -16.73
CA ARG A 343 -3.00 2.81 -15.27
C ARG A 343 -2.82 4.17 -14.57
N VAL A 344 -3.28 5.25 -15.21
CA VAL A 344 -3.15 6.62 -14.67
C VAL A 344 -3.81 6.73 -13.29
N LEU A 345 -3.11 7.32 -12.34
CA LEU A 345 -3.57 7.52 -10.96
C LEU A 345 -4.38 8.83 -10.88
N VAL A 346 -5.54 8.84 -11.54
CA VAL A 346 -6.41 10.02 -11.71
C VAL A 346 -6.94 10.57 -10.38
N ASP A 347 -7.02 9.72 -9.36
CA ASP A 347 -7.36 10.01 -7.96
C ASP A 347 -6.26 10.75 -7.18
N GLN A 348 -5.02 10.73 -7.69
CA GLN A 348 -3.82 11.24 -7.01
C GLN A 348 -3.14 12.38 -7.75
N VAL A 349 -3.72 12.85 -8.85
CA VAL A 349 -3.29 14.06 -9.54
C VAL A 349 -3.37 15.26 -8.55
N PRO A 350 -2.31 16.08 -8.42
CA PRO A 350 -2.37 17.32 -7.64
C PRO A 350 -3.54 18.19 -8.07
N LYS A 351 -4.32 18.71 -7.11
CA LYS A 351 -5.56 19.47 -7.39
C LYS A 351 -5.29 20.68 -8.27
N GLU A 352 -4.13 21.28 -8.11
CA GLU A 352 -3.60 22.41 -8.86
C GLU A 352 -3.44 22.04 -10.34
N ILE A 353 -2.87 20.85 -10.63
CA ILE A 353 -2.70 20.33 -11.99
C ILE A 353 -4.07 19.94 -12.58
N MET A 354 -4.93 19.25 -11.81
CA MET A 354 -6.27 18.89 -12.26
C MET A 354 -7.09 20.14 -12.64
N SER A 355 -6.95 21.24 -11.88
CA SER A 355 -7.66 22.50 -12.12
C SER A 355 -7.26 23.26 -13.39
N THR A 356 -6.18 22.86 -14.07
CA THR A 356 -5.74 23.49 -15.32
C THR A 356 -6.50 23.00 -16.56
N GLY A 357 -7.26 21.90 -16.46
CA GLY A 357 -7.86 21.22 -17.62
C GLY A 357 -6.87 20.46 -18.51
N VAL A 358 -5.56 20.48 -18.23
CA VAL A 358 -4.50 19.85 -19.05
C VAL A 358 -4.62 18.32 -19.19
N LEU A 359 -5.53 17.71 -18.43
CA LEU A 359 -5.80 16.28 -18.41
C LEU A 359 -7.17 15.90 -18.95
N ASP A 360 -8.02 16.84 -19.38
CA ASP A 360 -9.34 16.52 -19.91
C ASP A 360 -9.22 15.59 -21.14
N GLY A 361 -10.07 14.56 -21.17
CA GLY A 361 -9.97 13.46 -22.14
C GLY A 361 -8.99 12.34 -21.74
N THR A 362 -8.23 12.49 -20.65
CA THR A 362 -7.48 11.38 -20.03
C THR A 362 -8.42 10.24 -19.69
N THR A 363 -7.93 9.02 -19.86
CA THR A 363 -8.58 7.78 -19.47
C THR A 363 -7.70 7.00 -18.51
N ALA A 364 -8.28 6.09 -17.73
CA ALA A 364 -7.54 5.11 -16.96
C ALA A 364 -8.34 3.82 -16.82
N VAL A 365 -7.67 2.74 -16.43
CA VAL A 365 -8.31 1.56 -15.84
C VAL A 365 -7.73 1.28 -14.47
N GLN A 366 -8.59 1.02 -13.49
CA GLN A 366 -8.23 0.63 -12.13
C GLN A 366 -9.21 -0.45 -11.63
N PRO A 367 -8.84 -1.26 -10.63
CA PRO A 367 -9.74 -2.29 -10.08
C PRO A 367 -10.84 -1.73 -9.16
N TYR A 368 -10.80 -0.43 -8.83
CA TYR A 368 -11.70 0.24 -7.90
C TYR A 368 -11.76 1.74 -8.17
N ASP A 369 -12.89 2.36 -7.80
CA ASP A 369 -13.06 3.80 -7.63
C ASP A 369 -13.92 4.10 -6.41
N VAL A 370 -13.65 5.21 -5.73
CA VAL A 370 -14.33 5.58 -4.48
C VAL A 370 -15.81 5.91 -4.65
N ASN A 371 -16.25 6.25 -5.88
CA ASN A 371 -17.61 6.69 -6.19
C ASN A 371 -18.53 5.55 -6.66
N ILE A 372 -18.09 4.29 -6.62
CA ILE A 372 -18.94 3.14 -6.97
C ILE A 372 -20.13 3.08 -6.01
N ASP A 373 -21.35 3.24 -6.54
CA ASP A 373 -22.56 3.32 -5.72
C ASP A 373 -23.08 1.93 -5.33
N THR A 374 -22.53 1.39 -4.24
CA THR A 374 -23.18 0.34 -3.44
C THR A 374 -23.30 0.78 -1.99
N PRO A 375 -24.31 0.30 -1.22
CA PRO A 375 -24.41 0.58 0.21
C PRO A 375 -23.20 0.08 1.00
N ALA A 376 -22.63 -1.07 0.62
CA ALA A 376 -21.45 -1.64 1.27
C ALA A 376 -20.17 -0.83 0.98
N ASN A 377 -20.00 -0.30 -0.24
CA ASN A 377 -18.89 0.59 -0.55
C ASN A 377 -19.02 1.93 0.19
N LYS A 378 -20.23 2.50 0.28
CA LYS A 378 -20.48 3.72 1.08
C LYS A 378 -20.07 3.53 2.54
N ALA A 379 -20.49 2.42 3.18
CA ALA A 379 -20.10 2.08 4.55
C ALA A 379 -18.58 1.88 4.71
N PHE A 380 -17.92 1.18 3.76
CA PHE A 380 -16.47 1.03 3.73
C PHE A 380 -15.75 2.39 3.61
N VAL A 381 -16.20 3.27 2.72
CA VAL A 381 -15.60 4.60 2.52
C VAL A 381 -15.71 5.47 3.80
N GLU A 382 -16.82 5.39 4.53
CA GLU A 382 -16.98 6.08 5.82
C GLU A 382 -16.09 5.48 6.92
N ALA A 383 -16.08 4.15 7.07
CA ALA A 383 -15.25 3.45 8.04
C ALA A 383 -13.75 3.67 7.78
N TYR A 384 -13.33 3.62 6.51
CA TYR A 384 -11.97 3.89 6.08
C TYR A 384 -11.56 5.34 6.35
N LYS A 385 -12.41 6.34 6.06
CA LYS A 385 -12.15 7.75 6.42
C LYS A 385 -11.98 7.93 7.93
N LYS A 386 -12.77 7.24 8.75
CA LYS A 386 -12.61 7.25 10.20
C LYS A 386 -11.28 6.62 10.64
N LYS A 387 -10.87 5.51 10.00
CA LYS A 387 -9.62 4.79 10.26
C LYS A 387 -8.37 5.57 9.85
N SER A 388 -8.45 6.35 8.77
CA SER A 388 -7.32 7.09 8.15
C SER A 388 -7.17 8.54 8.61
N GLY A 389 -8.07 9.05 9.47
CA GLY A 389 -8.08 10.45 9.91
C GLY A 389 -8.71 11.44 8.91
N GLY A 390 -9.53 10.95 7.97
CA GLY A 390 -10.29 11.74 6.99
C GLY A 390 -9.96 11.42 5.53
N THR A 391 -8.89 10.68 5.27
CA THR A 391 -8.42 10.31 3.92
C THR A 391 -9.34 9.27 3.27
N ALA A 392 -9.77 9.51 2.03
CA ALA A 392 -10.57 8.55 1.28
C ALA A 392 -9.76 7.29 0.89
N PRO A 393 -10.40 6.12 0.72
CA PRO A 393 -9.71 4.95 0.16
C PRO A 393 -9.38 5.15 -1.32
N ILE A 394 -8.16 4.76 -1.68
CA ILE A 394 -7.73 4.51 -3.07
C ILE A 394 -7.79 3.00 -3.33
N MET A 395 -7.58 2.56 -4.57
CA MET A 395 -7.61 1.14 -4.95
C MET A 395 -6.75 0.25 -4.04
N VAL A 396 -5.54 0.69 -3.67
CA VAL A 396 -4.63 -0.05 -2.79
C VAL A 396 -5.26 -0.41 -1.43
N GLY A 397 -6.01 0.53 -0.83
CA GLY A 397 -6.66 0.34 0.47
C GLY A 397 -7.92 -0.52 0.38
N PHE A 398 -8.69 -0.38 -0.71
CA PHE A 398 -9.83 -1.27 -1.02
C PHE A 398 -9.38 -2.72 -1.22
N GLU A 399 -8.38 -2.94 -2.09
CA GLU A 399 -7.84 -4.27 -2.37
C GLU A 399 -7.27 -4.94 -1.11
N SER A 400 -6.59 -4.15 -0.25
CA SER A 400 -6.04 -4.66 1.02
C SER A 400 -7.11 -5.05 2.02
N TYR A 401 -8.22 -4.30 2.07
CA TYR A 401 -9.39 -4.61 2.88
C TYR A 401 -10.08 -5.90 2.41
N GLU A 402 -10.39 -6.01 1.12
CA GLU A 402 -11.05 -7.19 0.54
C GLU A 402 -10.17 -8.45 0.61
N ALA A 403 -8.87 -8.35 0.27
CA ALA A 403 -7.94 -9.47 0.36
C ALA A 403 -7.72 -9.95 1.80
N THR A 404 -7.72 -9.03 2.77
CA THR A 404 -7.72 -9.39 4.19
C THR A 404 -9.01 -10.11 4.58
N ARG A 405 -10.19 -9.58 4.20
CA ARG A 405 -11.49 -10.23 4.49
C ARG A 405 -11.60 -11.62 3.88
N ILE A 406 -11.14 -11.82 2.64
CA ILE A 406 -11.03 -13.13 1.97
C ILE A 406 -10.16 -14.10 2.77
N LEU A 407 -9.00 -13.65 3.26
CA LEU A 407 -8.10 -14.48 4.06
C LEU A 407 -8.71 -14.85 5.43
N LEU A 408 -9.34 -13.91 6.12
CA LEU A 408 -9.98 -14.15 7.43
C LEU A 408 -11.19 -15.09 7.31
N ASP A 409 -11.99 -14.94 6.26
CA ASP A 409 -13.07 -15.87 5.92
C ASP A 409 -12.52 -17.28 5.57
N ALA A 410 -11.44 -17.37 4.79
CA ALA A 410 -10.82 -18.66 4.49
C ALA A 410 -10.27 -19.37 5.74
N ILE A 411 -9.61 -18.66 6.66
CA ILE A 411 -9.17 -19.23 7.95
C ILE A 411 -10.37 -19.69 8.79
N LYS A 412 -11.47 -18.91 8.79
CA LYS A 412 -12.72 -19.27 9.49
C LYS A 412 -13.37 -20.53 8.90
N ARG A 413 -13.45 -20.63 7.56
CA ARG A 413 -13.97 -21.81 6.83
C ARG A 413 -13.06 -23.05 6.95
N ALA A 414 -11.75 -22.86 7.08
CA ALA A 414 -10.79 -23.94 7.32
C ALA A 414 -10.96 -24.60 8.70
N GLY A 415 -11.62 -23.92 9.66
CA GLY A 415 -11.75 -24.39 11.04
C GLY A 415 -10.42 -24.51 11.79
N SER A 416 -9.33 -23.98 11.22
CA SER A 416 -7.96 -24.35 11.56
C SER A 416 -6.97 -23.25 11.16
N THR A 417 -5.93 -23.07 11.96
CA THR A 417 -4.78 -22.20 11.64
C THR A 417 -3.65 -22.94 10.90
N GLN A 418 -3.88 -24.19 10.47
CA GLN A 418 -2.87 -24.95 9.73
C GLN A 418 -2.73 -24.42 8.30
N PRO A 419 -1.52 -24.06 7.83
CA PRO A 419 -1.29 -23.44 6.51
C PRO A 419 -1.97 -24.19 5.36
N ALA A 420 -1.85 -25.52 5.30
CA ALA A 420 -2.48 -26.34 4.26
C ALA A 420 -4.01 -26.27 4.25
N ALA A 421 -4.66 -26.20 5.42
CA ALA A 421 -6.10 -26.08 5.52
C ALA A 421 -6.59 -24.68 5.06
N ILE A 422 -5.81 -23.65 5.37
CA ILE A 422 -6.06 -22.27 4.92
C ILE A 422 -5.91 -22.19 3.39
N ARG A 423 -4.87 -22.79 2.79
CA ARG A 423 -4.71 -22.92 1.33
C ARG A 423 -5.91 -23.59 0.68
N ASP A 424 -6.37 -24.71 1.24
CA ASP A 424 -7.47 -25.49 0.65
C ASP A 424 -8.85 -24.84 0.86
N ALA A 425 -8.98 -23.94 1.85
CA ALA A 425 -10.14 -23.05 1.98
C ALA A 425 -10.05 -21.83 1.05
N LEU A 426 -8.86 -21.24 0.86
CA LEU A 426 -8.62 -20.16 -0.11
C LEU A 426 -8.97 -20.62 -1.52
N ALA A 427 -8.47 -21.77 -1.97
CA ALA A 427 -8.78 -22.37 -3.27
C ALA A 427 -10.26 -22.75 -3.48
N LYS A 428 -11.09 -22.71 -2.43
CA LYS A 428 -12.55 -22.95 -2.46
C LYS A 428 -13.34 -21.70 -2.05
N THR A 429 -12.74 -20.51 -2.19
CA THR A 429 -13.41 -19.26 -1.81
C THR A 429 -14.46 -18.88 -2.84
N LYS A 430 -15.66 -18.61 -2.33
CA LYS A 430 -16.73 -17.89 -2.99
C LYS A 430 -17.09 -16.73 -2.06
N TYR A 431 -16.76 -15.51 -2.45
CA TYR A 431 -16.77 -14.33 -1.57
C TYR A 431 -17.51 -13.17 -2.21
N ASP A 432 -18.54 -12.64 -1.56
CA ASP A 432 -19.28 -11.49 -2.06
C ASP A 432 -18.55 -10.18 -1.72
N SER A 433 -18.00 -9.55 -2.77
CA SER A 433 -17.31 -8.26 -2.66
C SER A 433 -18.27 -7.16 -2.21
N ILE A 434 -17.74 -6.14 -1.51
CA ILE A 434 -18.50 -4.92 -1.22
C ILE A 434 -18.93 -4.15 -2.48
N LEU A 435 -18.36 -4.47 -3.66
CA LEU A 435 -18.79 -3.98 -4.97
C LEU A 435 -20.02 -4.72 -5.54
N GLY A 436 -20.58 -5.70 -4.81
CA GLY A 436 -21.76 -6.45 -5.22
C GLY A 436 -21.50 -7.61 -6.19
N THR A 437 -20.24 -7.96 -6.44
CA THR A 437 -19.84 -9.10 -7.28
C THR A 437 -19.30 -10.25 -6.42
N THR A 438 -19.88 -11.44 -6.56
CA THR A 438 -19.27 -12.68 -6.06
C THR A 438 -17.95 -12.93 -6.79
N LEU A 439 -16.89 -13.12 -6.02
CA LEU A 439 -15.53 -13.41 -6.47
C LEU A 439 -15.21 -14.89 -6.17
N GLU A 440 -14.63 -15.57 -7.14
CA GLU A 440 -14.16 -16.96 -7.05
C GLU A 440 -12.75 -17.04 -7.66
N PHE A 441 -11.91 -17.93 -7.14
CA PHE A 441 -10.56 -18.16 -7.68
C PHE A 441 -10.61 -19.14 -8.86
N ASP A 442 -9.88 -18.83 -9.92
CA ASP A 442 -9.68 -19.72 -11.06
C ASP A 442 -8.61 -20.80 -10.77
N LYS A 443 -8.33 -21.64 -11.78
CA LYS A 443 -7.30 -22.69 -11.70
C LYS A 443 -5.88 -22.16 -11.45
N ASN A 444 -5.61 -20.88 -11.73
CA ASN A 444 -4.32 -20.22 -11.53
C ASN A 444 -4.28 -19.49 -10.16
N ASN A 445 -5.27 -19.71 -9.29
CA ASN A 445 -5.51 -18.95 -8.06
C ASN A 445 -5.64 -17.42 -8.30
N LEU A 446 -6.12 -16.99 -9.47
CA LEU A 446 -6.50 -15.61 -9.76
C LEU A 446 -7.98 -15.39 -9.47
N ILE A 447 -8.33 -14.34 -8.74
CA ILE A 447 -9.70 -13.88 -8.59
C ILE A 447 -10.08 -12.96 -9.77
N HIS A 448 -11.23 -13.23 -10.37
CA HIS A 448 -11.79 -12.40 -11.43
C HIS A 448 -12.65 -11.28 -10.83
N ASN A 449 -12.24 -10.03 -11.03
CA ASN A 449 -12.85 -8.85 -10.42
C ASN A 449 -13.28 -7.84 -11.50
N ASN A 450 -13.61 -6.62 -11.09
CA ASN A 450 -14.02 -5.53 -11.98
C ASN A 450 -12.82 -4.74 -12.50
N ALA A 451 -12.87 -4.33 -13.76
CA ALA A 451 -12.10 -3.23 -14.32
C ALA A 451 -13.01 -2.00 -14.40
N VAL A 452 -12.67 -0.96 -13.64
CA VAL A 452 -13.33 0.34 -13.66
C VAL A 452 -12.61 1.22 -14.67
N ILE A 453 -13.30 1.64 -15.72
CA ILE A 453 -12.77 2.55 -16.72
C ILE A 453 -13.11 3.97 -16.26
N LEU A 454 -12.07 4.77 -16.01
CA LEU A 454 -12.16 6.12 -15.50
C LEU A 454 -11.77 7.13 -16.59
N GLY A 455 -12.25 8.36 -16.45
CA GLY A 455 -11.87 9.46 -17.31
C GLY A 455 -11.81 10.79 -16.58
N VAL A 456 -11.14 11.77 -17.17
CA VAL A 456 -11.14 13.16 -16.73
C VAL A 456 -11.98 14.00 -17.68
N ARG A 457 -12.95 14.75 -17.14
CA ARG A 457 -13.81 15.69 -17.86
C ARG A 457 -14.05 16.93 -17.00
N ASP A 458 -13.91 18.12 -17.58
CA ASP A 458 -14.09 19.41 -16.89
C ASP A 458 -13.30 19.50 -15.57
N GLY A 459 -12.07 18.96 -15.55
CA GLY A 459 -11.23 18.87 -14.35
C GLY A 459 -11.73 17.92 -13.25
N LYS A 460 -12.58 16.94 -13.59
CA LYS A 460 -13.17 15.97 -12.64
C LYS A 460 -12.98 14.53 -13.10
N VAL A 461 -12.72 13.63 -12.16
CA VAL A 461 -12.74 12.18 -12.40
C VAL A 461 -14.19 11.71 -12.53
N VAL A 462 -14.47 10.91 -13.55
CA VAL A 462 -15.76 10.28 -13.80
C VAL A 462 -15.59 8.81 -14.16
N VAL A 463 -16.55 7.96 -13.76
CA VAL A 463 -16.62 6.57 -14.23
C VAL A 463 -17.21 6.56 -15.66
N LEU A 464 -16.46 5.96 -16.60
CA LEU A 464 -16.83 5.83 -18.01
C LEU A 464 -17.46 4.46 -18.33
N GLY A 465 -17.21 3.45 -17.49
CA GLY A 465 -17.80 2.13 -17.64
C GLY A 465 -17.17 1.10 -16.70
N PHE A 466 -17.78 -0.08 -16.67
CA PHE A 466 -17.29 -1.25 -15.94
C PHE A 466 -17.15 -2.41 -16.91
N SER A 467 -16.10 -3.21 -16.75
CA SER A 467 -15.99 -4.55 -17.33
C SER A 467 -15.76 -5.56 -16.21
N LYS A 468 -16.29 -6.77 -16.36
CA LYS A 468 -15.72 -7.93 -15.66
C LYS A 468 -14.41 -8.32 -16.36
N THR A 469 -13.46 -8.88 -15.60
CA THR A 469 -12.12 -9.28 -16.07
C THR A 469 -11.87 -10.76 -15.96
#